data_AF-A0A7V9H4S5-F1
#
_entry.id   AF-A0A7V9H4S5-F1
#
_cell.length_a   1.000
_cell.length_b   1.000
_cell.length_c   1.000
_cell.angle_alpha   90.00
_cell.angle_beta   90.00
_cell.angle_gamma   90.00
#
_symmetry.space_group_name_H-M   'P 1'
#
loop_
_entity.id
_entity.type
_entity.pdbx_description
1 polymer ?
#
loop_
_entity_poly.entity_id
_entity_poly.type
_entity_poly.pdbx_seq_one_letter_code
_entity_poly.pdbx_strand_id
1 'polypeptide(L)'
;MALGTYALGGLIVVARPLWVGMALALSRFGERVGPERLYGLTLRGLNALSDVVHRAEARDLRSRVAAILLPGGVLIGIGILVTPTAGTYRVGEVRLQDVPLLLALVPLAVAALTTTITKRHVTLALVLSSAGFMLALVYAFFGAPDVALVAVLVETVLTLLFLGTLRLIPYRVLHRQAELPTEKRLRKVFFATVAGASTFAVVWATLSRPAVENSVAEEHLRLTPDAHAKDTVTAILADFRGLDTMGEISS
;
A
#
# COMPACT_ATOMS: atom_id res chain seq x y z
N MET A 1 36.92 -38.40 -58.73
CA MET A 1 36.06 -37.49 -57.95
C MET A 1 34.87 -36.97 -58.75
N ALA A 2 35.05 -36.28 -59.88
CA ALA A 2 33.95 -35.70 -60.67
C ALA A 2 32.94 -36.73 -61.24
N LEU A 3 33.40 -37.87 -61.77
CA LEU A 3 32.50 -38.92 -62.27
C LEU A 3 31.69 -39.59 -61.15
N GLY A 4 32.28 -39.72 -59.96
CA GLY A 4 31.61 -40.26 -58.77
C GLY A 4 30.46 -39.37 -58.30
N THR A 5 30.65 -38.05 -58.33
CA THR A 5 29.58 -37.08 -58.01
C THR A 5 28.43 -37.08 -59.02
N TYR A 6 28.71 -37.28 -60.31
CA TYR A 6 27.66 -37.40 -61.33
C TYR A 6 26.87 -38.70 -61.21
N ALA A 7 27.54 -39.82 -60.92
CA ALA A 7 26.88 -41.10 -60.68
C ALA A 7 26.00 -41.06 -59.41
N LEU A 8 26.50 -40.49 -58.30
CA LEU A 8 25.74 -40.29 -57.08
C LEU A 8 24.56 -39.34 -57.28
N GLY A 9 24.75 -38.23 -58.00
CA GLY A 9 23.68 -37.29 -58.33
C GLY A 9 22.58 -37.94 -59.19
N GLY A 10 22.96 -38.72 -60.20
CA GLY A 10 22.03 -39.49 -61.01
C GLY A 10 21.24 -40.52 -60.21
N LEU A 11 21.92 -41.25 -59.31
CA LEU A 11 21.28 -42.24 -58.44
C LEU A 11 20.26 -41.59 -57.49
N ILE A 12 20.57 -40.41 -56.95
CA ILE A 12 19.66 -39.63 -56.09
C ILE A 12 18.42 -39.16 -56.88
N VAL A 13 18.59 -38.76 -58.14
CA VAL A 13 17.47 -38.30 -59.00
C VAL A 13 16.59 -39.46 -59.47
N VAL A 14 17.14 -40.66 -59.68
CA VAL A 14 16.35 -41.85 -60.03
C VAL A 14 15.67 -42.45 -58.80
N ALA A 15 16.29 -42.39 -57.62
CA ALA A 15 15.69 -42.82 -56.35
C ALA A 15 14.68 -41.81 -55.75
N ARG A 16 14.47 -40.67 -56.42
CA ARG A 16 13.55 -39.59 -56.00
C ARG A 16 12.15 -40.06 -55.58
N PRO A 17 11.42 -40.94 -56.30
CA PRO A 17 10.08 -41.35 -55.88
C PRO A 17 10.06 -42.14 -54.55
N LEU A 18 11.14 -42.85 -54.23
CA LEU A 18 11.28 -43.61 -52.97
C LEU A 18 11.60 -42.69 -51.78
N TRP A 19 12.52 -41.74 -51.97
CA TRP A 19 12.97 -40.86 -50.89
C TRP A 19 12.06 -39.65 -50.68
N VAL A 20 11.29 -39.23 -51.69
CA VAL A 20 10.28 -38.15 -51.55
C VAL A 20 9.16 -38.56 -50.58
N GLY A 21 8.71 -39.82 -50.62
CA GLY A 21 7.72 -40.33 -49.66
C GLY A 21 8.23 -40.32 -48.21
N MET A 22 9.47 -40.77 -47.99
CA MET A 22 10.14 -40.70 -46.68
C MET A 22 10.42 -39.26 -46.24
N ALA A 23 10.85 -38.38 -47.15
CA ALA A 23 11.10 -36.98 -46.85
C ALA A 23 9.81 -36.22 -46.49
N LEU A 24 8.68 -36.53 -47.15
CA LEU A 24 7.36 -36.01 -46.81
C LEU A 24 6.84 -36.56 -45.48
N ALA A 25 7.10 -37.84 -45.18
CA ALA A 25 6.77 -38.41 -43.88
C ALA A 25 7.60 -37.77 -42.76
N LEU A 26 8.90 -37.56 -42.99
CA LEU A 26 9.81 -36.88 -42.08
C LEU A 26 9.47 -35.40 -41.93
N SER A 27 9.05 -34.71 -43.00
CA SER A 27 8.62 -33.31 -42.95
C SER A 27 7.31 -33.16 -42.19
N ARG A 28 6.33 -34.06 -42.40
CA ARG A 28 5.08 -34.08 -41.61
C ARG A 28 5.34 -34.43 -40.14
N PHE A 29 6.34 -35.27 -39.86
CA PHE A 29 6.79 -35.54 -38.50
C PHE A 29 7.52 -34.32 -37.89
N GLY A 30 8.32 -33.64 -38.70
CA GLY A 30 8.98 -32.36 -38.37
C GLY A 30 7.99 -31.20 -38.18
N GLU A 31 6.86 -31.17 -38.88
CA GLU A 31 5.78 -30.20 -38.62
C GLU A 31 5.06 -30.52 -37.30
N ARG A 32 4.98 -31.81 -36.93
CA ARG A 32 4.34 -32.24 -35.68
C ARG A 32 5.25 -32.11 -34.45
N VAL A 33 6.56 -32.28 -34.58
CA VAL A 33 7.52 -32.36 -33.46
C VAL A 33 8.69 -31.37 -33.61
N GLY A 34 8.71 -30.55 -34.66
CA GLY A 34 9.83 -29.70 -34.99
C GLY A 34 9.92 -28.40 -34.19
N PRO A 35 11.07 -27.70 -34.33
CA PRO A 35 11.39 -26.50 -33.58
C PRO A 35 10.40 -25.35 -33.83
N GLU A 36 9.77 -25.30 -35.01
CA GLU A 36 8.73 -24.30 -35.32
C GLU A 36 7.48 -24.46 -34.44
N ARG A 37 7.05 -25.70 -34.17
CA ARG A 37 5.90 -25.96 -33.31
C ARG A 37 6.21 -25.66 -31.86
N LEU A 38 7.44 -25.96 -31.41
CA LEU A 38 7.95 -25.59 -30.10
C LEU A 38 7.96 -24.06 -29.93
N TYR A 39 8.49 -23.33 -30.91
CA TYR A 39 8.51 -21.87 -30.95
C TYR A 39 7.10 -21.27 -30.96
N GLY A 40 6.18 -21.83 -31.74
CA GLY A 40 4.80 -21.39 -31.78
C GLY A 40 4.03 -21.69 -30.49
N LEU A 41 4.37 -22.76 -29.76
CA LEU A 41 3.81 -23.06 -28.44
C LEU A 41 4.36 -22.12 -27.36
N THR A 42 5.66 -21.84 -27.37
CA THR A 42 6.28 -20.92 -26.41
C THR A 42 5.77 -19.50 -26.60
N LEU A 43 5.64 -19.00 -27.83
CA LEU A 43 5.03 -17.69 -28.10
C LEU A 43 3.58 -17.60 -27.64
N ARG A 44 2.78 -18.65 -27.89
CA ARG A 44 1.39 -18.69 -27.40
C ARG A 44 1.33 -18.74 -25.87
N GLY A 45 2.23 -19.48 -25.23
CA GLY A 45 2.37 -19.52 -23.78
C GLY A 45 2.75 -18.15 -23.21
N LEU A 46 3.71 -17.46 -23.82
CA LEU A 46 4.13 -16.11 -23.46
C LEU A 46 3.00 -15.10 -23.60
N ASN A 47 2.26 -15.13 -24.71
CA ASN A 47 1.11 -14.24 -24.92
C ASN A 47 -0.01 -14.53 -23.92
N ALA A 48 -0.31 -15.81 -23.65
CA ALA A 48 -1.31 -16.17 -22.65
C ALA A 48 -0.90 -15.73 -21.24
N LEU A 49 0.39 -15.86 -20.89
CA LEU A 49 0.94 -15.37 -19.63
C LEU A 49 0.85 -13.85 -19.55
N SER A 50 1.21 -13.15 -20.62
CA SER A 50 1.06 -11.69 -20.75
C SER A 50 -0.39 -11.27 -20.53
N ASP A 51 -1.36 -11.94 -21.17
CA ASP A 51 -2.79 -11.65 -21.00
C ASP A 51 -3.26 -11.91 -19.56
N VAL A 52 -2.77 -12.97 -18.91
CA VAL A 52 -3.08 -13.25 -17.49
C VAL A 52 -2.52 -12.16 -16.59
N VAL A 53 -1.26 -11.76 -16.79
CA VAL A 53 -0.60 -10.69 -16.02
C VAL A 53 -1.31 -9.36 -16.26
N HIS A 54 -1.64 -9.04 -17.51
CA HIS A 54 -2.31 -7.80 -17.88
C HIS A 54 -3.76 -7.73 -17.35
N ARG A 55 -4.45 -8.88 -17.24
CA ARG A 55 -5.76 -8.97 -16.56
C ARG A 55 -5.63 -8.88 -15.04
N ALA A 56 -4.51 -9.32 -14.46
CA ALA A 56 -4.22 -9.20 -13.04
C ALA A 56 -3.76 -7.78 -12.65
N GLU A 57 -3.34 -6.96 -13.62
CA GLU A 57 -2.88 -5.60 -13.40
C GLU A 57 -3.98 -4.73 -12.75
N ALA A 58 -3.62 -4.09 -11.64
CA ALA A 58 -4.50 -3.21 -10.91
C ALA A 58 -4.72 -1.88 -11.66
N ARG A 59 -5.79 -1.82 -12.45
CA ARG A 59 -6.16 -0.61 -13.22
C ARG A 59 -6.86 0.47 -12.38
N ASP A 60 -7.53 0.07 -11.30
CA ASP A 60 -8.22 1.00 -10.41
C ASP A 60 -7.39 1.34 -9.18
N LEU A 61 -7.49 2.58 -8.69
CA LEU A 61 -6.84 3.03 -7.45
C LEU A 61 -7.11 2.07 -6.28
N ARG A 62 -8.33 1.56 -6.15
CA ARG A 62 -8.72 0.60 -5.10
C ARG A 62 -7.92 -0.70 -5.19
N SER A 63 -7.72 -1.22 -6.39
CA SER A 63 -6.96 -2.44 -6.62
C SER A 63 -5.46 -2.21 -6.38
N ARG A 64 -4.95 -1.02 -6.72
CA ARG A 64 -3.54 -0.65 -6.46
C ARG A 64 -3.26 -0.54 -4.96
N VAL A 65 -4.13 0.15 -4.22
CA VAL A 65 -4.04 0.24 -2.76
C VAL A 65 -4.11 -1.14 -2.12
N ALA A 66 -5.04 -2.00 -2.56
CA ALA A 66 -5.12 -3.37 -2.06
C ALA A 66 -3.86 -4.19 -2.39
N ALA A 67 -3.28 -4.02 -3.58
CA ALA A 67 -2.07 -4.71 -4.00
C ALA A 67 -0.83 -4.32 -3.18
N ILE A 68 -0.84 -3.16 -2.52
CA ILE A 68 0.23 -2.73 -1.60
C ILE A 68 -0.07 -3.18 -0.17
N LEU A 69 -1.27 -2.90 0.32
CA LEU A 69 -1.64 -3.16 1.72
C LEU A 69 -1.69 -4.66 2.05
N LEU A 70 -2.15 -5.52 1.12
CA LEU A 70 -2.25 -6.95 1.39
C LEU A 70 -0.88 -7.62 1.54
N PRO A 71 0.05 -7.55 0.57
CA PRO A 71 1.37 -8.13 0.75
C PRO A 71 2.09 -7.51 1.95
N GLY A 72 1.98 -6.19 2.14
CA GLY A 72 2.54 -5.51 3.32
C GLY A 72 2.03 -6.12 4.62
N GLY A 73 0.71 -6.25 4.78
CA GLY A 73 0.10 -6.83 5.96
C GLY A 73 0.47 -8.30 6.19
N VAL A 74 0.57 -9.09 5.11
CA VAL A 74 1.02 -10.50 5.18
C VAL A 74 2.48 -10.59 5.60
N LEU A 75 3.37 -9.80 4.98
CA LEU A 75 4.80 -9.77 5.32
C LEU A 75 5.02 -9.34 6.77
N ILE A 76 4.29 -8.33 7.23
CA ILE A 76 4.27 -7.91 8.63
C ILE A 76 3.82 -9.05 9.53
N GLY A 77 2.70 -9.71 9.20
CA GLY A 77 2.17 -10.82 9.99
C GLY A 77 3.16 -11.98 10.11
N ILE A 78 3.83 -12.32 9.01
CA ILE A 78 4.93 -13.30 9.00
C ILE A 78 6.09 -12.80 9.87
N GLY A 79 6.47 -11.53 9.76
CA GLY A 79 7.53 -10.94 10.57
C GLY A 79 7.26 -11.04 12.07
N ILE A 80 6.03 -10.76 12.51
CA ILE A 80 5.61 -10.91 13.91
C ILE A 80 5.64 -12.37 14.34
N LEU A 81 5.19 -13.30 13.49
CA LEU A 81 5.12 -14.74 13.81
C LEU A 81 6.50 -15.41 13.87
N VAL A 82 7.43 -15.01 12.99
CA VAL A 82 8.78 -15.57 12.88
C VAL A 82 9.72 -14.98 13.93
N THR A 83 9.50 -13.72 14.35
CA THR A 83 10.35 -13.09 15.36
C THR A 83 10.06 -13.67 16.75
N PRO A 84 11.07 -14.22 17.45
CA PRO A 84 10.89 -14.69 18.82
C PRO A 84 10.56 -13.50 19.73
N THR A 85 9.32 -13.43 20.19
CA THR A 85 8.78 -12.30 20.96
C THR A 85 8.41 -12.68 22.39
N ALA A 86 8.86 -13.86 22.84
CA ALA A 86 8.61 -14.34 24.19
C ALA A 86 9.21 -13.36 25.22
N GLY A 87 8.36 -12.79 26.07
CA GLY A 87 8.76 -11.91 27.18
C GLY A 87 9.12 -10.46 26.80
N THR A 88 9.01 -10.07 25.52
CA THR A 88 9.41 -8.70 25.07
C THR A 88 8.27 -7.69 25.08
N TYR A 89 7.02 -8.15 25.11
CA TYR A 89 5.84 -7.28 25.15
C TYR A 89 5.37 -7.07 26.58
N ARG A 90 5.26 -5.80 26.99
CA ARG A 90 4.61 -5.41 28.24
C ARG A 90 3.27 -4.77 27.92
N VAL A 91 2.19 -5.40 28.37
CA VAL A 91 0.86 -4.79 28.32
C VAL A 91 0.80 -3.72 29.41
N GLY A 92 0.56 -2.47 29.00
CA GLY A 92 0.40 -1.37 29.93
C GLY A 92 -0.89 -1.51 30.76
N GLU A 93 -0.88 -1.02 31.98
CA GLU A 93 -2.07 -0.92 32.83
C GLU A 93 -2.83 0.38 32.53
N VAL A 94 -4.16 0.29 32.41
CA VAL A 94 -5.02 1.48 32.28
C VAL A 94 -5.26 2.07 33.66
N ARG A 95 -4.82 3.30 33.86
CA ARG A 95 -4.96 4.03 35.13
C ARG A 95 -6.13 5.01 35.06
N LEU A 96 -6.63 5.46 36.22
CA LEU A 96 -7.72 6.45 36.26
C LEU A 96 -7.36 7.78 35.55
N GLN A 97 -6.08 8.14 35.53
CA GLN A 97 -5.58 9.32 34.83
C GLN A 97 -5.75 9.23 33.30
N ASP A 98 -5.91 8.02 32.74
CA ASP A 98 -6.08 7.80 31.30
C ASP A 98 -7.57 7.89 30.88
N VAL A 99 -8.49 7.97 31.84
CA VAL A 99 -9.94 8.04 31.57
C VAL A 99 -10.34 9.20 30.66
N PRO A 100 -9.84 10.45 30.84
CA PRO A 100 -10.14 11.56 29.93
C PRO A 100 -9.70 11.28 28.49
N LEU A 101 -8.52 10.67 28.32
CA LEU A 101 -8.01 10.28 27.01
C LEU A 101 -8.88 9.19 26.36
N LEU A 102 -9.27 8.16 27.13
CA LEU A 102 -10.17 7.11 26.65
C LEU A 102 -11.53 7.68 26.23
N LEU A 103 -12.08 8.64 27.00
CA LEU A 103 -13.31 9.33 26.66
C LEU A 103 -13.17 10.15 25.37
N ALA A 104 -12.00 10.73 25.07
CA ALA A 104 -11.73 11.42 23.81
C ALA A 104 -11.58 10.46 22.61
N LEU A 105 -11.15 9.22 22.83
CA LEU A 105 -11.03 8.20 21.79
C LEU A 105 -12.38 7.61 21.35
N VAL A 106 -13.39 7.59 22.22
CA VAL A 106 -14.74 7.12 21.89
C VAL A 106 -15.37 7.91 20.73
N PRO A 107 -15.50 9.24 20.77
CA PRO A 107 -16.07 10.01 19.67
C PRO A 107 -15.21 9.91 18.40
N LEU A 108 -13.88 9.78 18.52
CA LEU A 108 -13.00 9.52 17.38
C LEU A 108 -13.34 8.20 16.69
N ALA A 109 -13.50 7.11 17.46
CA ALA A 109 -13.88 5.80 16.93
C ALA A 109 -15.28 5.83 16.29
N VAL A 110 -16.22 6.55 16.90
CA VAL A 110 -17.57 6.75 16.33
C VAL A 110 -17.50 7.55 15.03
N ALA A 111 -16.71 8.63 14.96
CA ALA A 111 -16.50 9.42 13.75
C ALA A 111 -15.87 8.59 12.63
N ALA A 112 -14.86 7.78 12.94
CA ALA A 112 -14.23 6.87 11.99
C ALA A 112 -15.23 5.84 11.44
N LEU A 113 -16.05 5.22 12.30
CA LEU A 113 -17.06 4.25 11.88
C LEU A 113 -18.17 4.90 11.04
N THR A 114 -18.69 6.04 11.49
CA THR A 114 -19.75 6.78 10.78
C THR A 114 -19.28 7.27 9.41
N THR A 115 -17.99 7.60 9.23
CA THR A 115 -17.38 7.91 7.93
C THR A 115 -17.55 6.76 6.93
N THR A 116 -17.48 5.50 7.37
CA THR A 116 -17.60 4.34 6.47
C THR A 116 -19.03 4.08 5.96
N ILE A 117 -20.03 4.63 6.65
CA ILE A 117 -21.46 4.39 6.39
C ILE A 117 -22.10 5.62 5.69
N THR A 118 -21.52 6.80 5.89
CA THR A 118 -22.07 8.06 5.40
C THR A 118 -21.99 8.17 3.87
N LYS A 119 -23.15 8.38 3.24
CA LYS A 119 -23.25 8.51 1.76
C LYS A 119 -23.29 9.96 1.27
N ARG A 120 -23.74 10.89 2.12
CA ARG A 120 -23.83 12.31 1.78
C ARG A 120 -22.47 12.95 1.95
N HIS A 121 -21.93 13.54 0.89
CA HIS A 121 -20.52 13.95 0.86
C HIS A 121 -20.24 15.15 1.78
N VAL A 122 -21.20 16.07 1.94
CA VAL A 122 -21.07 17.17 2.91
C VAL A 122 -21.05 16.62 4.34
N THR A 123 -21.96 15.71 4.67
CA THR A 123 -21.95 15.03 5.98
C THR A 123 -20.67 14.24 6.19
N LEU A 124 -20.16 13.57 5.16
CA LEU A 124 -18.90 12.83 5.20
C LEU A 124 -17.73 13.76 5.54
N ALA A 125 -17.65 14.93 4.88
CA ALA A 125 -16.61 15.91 5.15
C ALA A 125 -16.66 16.44 6.60
N LEU A 126 -17.86 16.71 7.13
CA LEU A 126 -18.02 17.16 8.51
C LEU A 126 -17.68 16.07 9.53
N VAL A 127 -18.08 14.82 9.27
CA VAL A 127 -17.74 13.69 10.14
C VAL A 127 -16.24 13.44 10.12
N LEU A 128 -15.61 13.46 8.94
CA LEU A 128 -14.16 13.33 8.80
C LEU A 128 -13.43 14.44 9.57
N SER A 129 -13.91 15.68 9.45
CA SER A 129 -13.37 16.83 10.17
C SER A 129 -13.47 16.67 11.69
N SER A 130 -14.61 16.18 12.18
CA SER A 130 -14.77 15.88 13.61
C SER A 130 -13.76 14.84 14.11
N ALA A 131 -13.39 13.84 13.29
CA ALA A 131 -12.33 12.89 13.64
C ALA A 131 -10.96 13.59 13.76
N GLY A 132 -10.62 14.51 12.85
CA GLY A 132 -9.38 15.28 12.92
C GLY A 132 -9.29 16.17 14.16
N PHE A 133 -10.38 16.86 14.52
CA PHE A 133 -10.43 17.65 15.76
C PHE A 133 -10.30 16.79 17.03
N MET A 134 -10.91 15.60 17.05
CA MET A 134 -10.73 14.66 18.16
C MET A 134 -9.29 14.14 18.25
N LEU A 135 -8.59 13.98 17.11
CA LEU A 135 -7.17 13.63 17.11
C LEU A 135 -6.29 14.77 17.66
N ALA A 136 -6.61 16.02 17.34
CA ALA A 136 -5.91 17.18 17.92
C ALA A 136 -6.10 17.24 19.45
N LEU A 137 -7.29 16.92 19.94
CA LEU A 137 -7.57 16.79 21.38
C LEU A 137 -6.71 15.67 22.02
N VAL A 138 -6.56 14.54 21.34
CA VAL A 138 -5.69 13.44 21.78
C VAL A 138 -4.23 13.90 21.90
N TYR A 139 -3.70 14.67 20.94
CA TYR A 139 -2.34 15.22 21.04
C TYR A 139 -2.17 16.18 22.22
N ALA A 140 -3.18 16.99 22.51
CA ALA A 140 -3.15 17.86 23.69
C ALA A 140 -3.07 17.05 25.00
N PHE A 141 -3.81 15.93 25.11
CA PHE A 141 -3.73 15.03 26.27
C PHE A 141 -2.38 14.31 26.39
N PHE A 142 -1.67 14.06 25.28
CA PHE A 142 -0.32 13.51 25.29
C PHE A 142 0.77 14.56 25.62
N GLY A 143 0.40 15.80 25.93
CA GLY A 143 1.35 16.86 26.26
C GLY A 143 2.12 17.41 25.06
N ALA A 144 1.57 17.27 23.84
CA ALA A 144 2.13 17.82 22.61
C ALA A 144 1.31 19.04 22.14
N PRO A 145 1.43 20.21 22.81
CA PRO A 145 0.60 21.38 22.53
C PRO A 145 0.84 21.97 21.13
N ASP A 146 2.09 22.03 20.67
CA ASP A 146 2.41 22.60 19.36
C ASP A 146 1.84 21.75 18.22
N VAL A 147 1.96 20.42 18.34
CA VAL A 147 1.37 19.46 17.40
C VAL A 147 -0.16 19.58 17.39
N ALA A 148 -0.77 19.76 18.56
CA ALA A 148 -2.22 19.94 18.65
C ALA A 148 -2.68 21.24 17.96
N LEU A 149 -1.99 22.36 18.16
CA LEU A 149 -2.31 23.64 17.52
C LEU A 149 -2.20 23.55 16.00
N VAL A 150 -1.11 22.96 15.49
CA VAL A 150 -0.95 22.73 14.05
C VAL A 150 -2.02 21.80 13.52
N ALA A 151 -2.38 20.73 14.24
CA ALA A 151 -3.45 19.82 13.83
C ALA A 151 -4.80 20.53 13.72
N VAL A 152 -5.17 21.39 14.67
CA VAL A 152 -6.41 22.20 14.59
C VAL A 152 -6.39 23.14 13.39
N LEU A 153 -5.26 23.80 13.13
CA LEU A 153 -5.12 24.72 12.00
C LEU A 153 -5.24 24.00 10.66
N VAL A 154 -4.50 22.89 10.50
CA VAL A 154 -4.56 22.06 9.29
C VAL A 154 -5.96 21.48 9.09
N GLU A 155 -6.61 20.99 10.15
CA GLU A 155 -7.96 20.43 10.07
C GLU A 155 -8.97 21.49 9.64
N THR A 156 -8.85 22.71 10.16
CA THR A 156 -9.71 23.83 9.75
C THR A 156 -9.52 24.15 8.26
N VAL A 157 -8.28 24.22 7.78
CA VAL A 157 -7.98 24.47 6.36
C VAL A 157 -8.50 23.32 5.49
N LEU A 158 -8.26 22.06 5.86
CA LEU A 158 -8.77 20.89 5.13
C LEU A 158 -10.29 20.86 5.08
N THR A 159 -10.96 21.20 6.18
CA THR A 159 -12.42 21.29 6.23
C THR A 159 -12.93 22.35 5.25
N LEU A 160 -12.33 23.54 5.24
CA LEU A 160 -12.69 24.61 4.29
C LEU A 160 -12.42 24.19 2.84
N LEU A 161 -11.29 23.54 2.58
CA LEU A 161 -10.95 23.02 1.25
C LEU A 161 -11.95 21.95 0.79
N PHE A 162 -12.28 20.96 1.63
CA PHE A 162 -13.26 19.93 1.30
C PHE A 162 -14.63 20.53 1.00
N LEU A 163 -15.11 21.44 1.84
CA LEU A 163 -16.40 22.12 1.62
C LEU A 163 -16.36 22.98 0.36
N GLY A 164 -15.25 23.69 0.11
CA GLY A 164 -15.02 24.48 -1.09
C GLY A 164 -15.02 23.64 -2.35
N THR A 165 -14.28 22.53 -2.38
CA THR A 165 -14.24 21.60 -3.51
C THR A 165 -15.60 20.94 -3.74
N LEU A 166 -16.29 20.51 -2.69
CA LEU A 166 -17.63 19.93 -2.81
C LEU A 166 -18.65 20.91 -3.40
N ARG A 167 -18.50 22.21 -3.11
CA ARG A 167 -19.33 23.27 -3.71
C ARG A 167 -19.12 23.41 -5.22
N LEU A 168 -17.94 23.08 -5.73
CA LEU A 168 -17.62 23.14 -7.16
C LEU A 168 -18.15 21.93 -7.94
N ILE A 169 -18.45 20.82 -7.27
CA ILE A 169 -18.89 19.59 -7.92
C ILE A 169 -20.41 19.64 -8.20
N PRO A 170 -20.88 19.36 -9.43
CA PRO A 170 -22.30 19.34 -9.73
C PRO A 170 -23.07 18.33 -8.88
N TYR A 171 -24.16 18.77 -8.24
CA TYR A 171 -24.98 17.94 -7.34
C TYR A 171 -25.41 16.60 -7.94
N ARG A 172 -25.72 16.57 -9.25
CA ARG A 172 -26.14 15.35 -9.96
C ARG A 172 -25.05 14.27 -10.01
N VAL A 173 -23.78 14.67 -10.10
CA VAL A 173 -22.63 13.74 -10.12
C VAL A 173 -22.44 13.12 -8.73
N LEU A 174 -22.53 13.96 -7.70
CA LEU A 174 -22.40 13.58 -6.29
C LEU A 174 -23.48 12.59 -5.86
N HIS A 175 -24.72 12.81 -6.30
CA HIS A 175 -25.86 11.95 -5.98
C HIS A 175 -25.78 10.61 -6.70
N ARG A 176 -25.45 10.61 -8.00
CA ARG A 176 -25.32 9.36 -8.79
C ARG A 176 -24.24 8.44 -8.23
N GLN A 177 -23.11 8.97 -7.75
CA GLN A 177 -22.07 8.14 -7.12
C GLN A 177 -22.49 7.54 -5.77
N ALA A 178 -23.32 8.23 -5.00
CA ALA A 178 -23.82 7.75 -3.70
C ALA A 178 -24.80 6.56 -3.84
N GLU A 179 -25.40 6.40 -5.02
CA GLU A 179 -26.42 5.36 -5.32
C GLU A 179 -25.84 4.12 -6.01
N LEU A 180 -24.58 4.13 -6.44
CA LEU A 180 -23.98 2.98 -7.13
C LEU A 180 -23.99 1.75 -6.20
N PRO A 181 -24.50 0.60 -6.68
CA PRO A 181 -24.49 -0.63 -5.90
C PRO A 181 -23.05 -0.98 -5.54
N THR A 182 -22.83 -1.26 -4.25
CA THR A 182 -21.51 -1.68 -3.76
C THR A 182 -21.31 -3.14 -4.12
N GLU A 183 -21.07 -3.41 -5.41
CA GLU A 183 -20.56 -4.72 -5.80
C GLU A 183 -19.26 -4.99 -5.04
N LYS A 184 -19.20 -6.18 -4.44
CA LYS A 184 -18.04 -6.70 -3.68
C LYS A 184 -17.83 -6.07 -2.30
N ARG A 185 -18.92 -5.75 -1.56
CA ARG A 185 -18.85 -5.29 -0.16
C ARG A 185 -18.01 -6.21 0.74
N LEU A 186 -18.20 -7.54 0.64
CA LEU A 186 -17.44 -8.52 1.42
C LEU A 186 -15.92 -8.43 1.16
N ARG A 187 -15.52 -8.29 -0.11
CA ARG A 187 -14.12 -8.16 -0.48
C ARG A 187 -13.50 -6.86 0.06
N LYS A 188 -14.26 -5.75 0.04
CA LYS A 188 -13.81 -4.47 0.61
C LYS A 188 -13.63 -4.57 2.12
N VAL A 189 -14.57 -5.20 2.82
CA VAL A 189 -14.48 -5.44 4.27
C VAL A 189 -13.26 -6.30 4.57
N PHE A 190 -13.07 -7.41 3.86
CA PHE A 190 -11.89 -8.27 4.04
C PHE A 190 -10.58 -7.49 3.91
N PHE A 191 -10.39 -6.70 2.84
CA PHE A 191 -9.17 -5.93 2.65
C PHE A 191 -8.99 -4.82 3.71
N ALA A 192 -10.07 -4.13 4.08
CA ALA A 192 -10.00 -3.11 5.13
C ALA A 192 -9.64 -3.72 6.49
N THR A 193 -10.21 -4.88 6.83
CA THR A 193 -9.91 -5.59 8.08
C THR A 193 -8.48 -6.10 8.10
N VAL A 194 -7.99 -6.70 7.01
CA VAL A 194 -6.58 -7.17 6.94
C VAL A 194 -5.61 -6.00 7.10
N ALA A 195 -5.84 -4.90 6.38
CA ALA A 195 -4.98 -3.71 6.48
C ALA A 195 -5.04 -3.07 7.88
N GLY A 196 -6.24 -2.92 8.45
CA GLY A 196 -6.42 -2.37 9.78
C GLY A 196 -5.77 -3.24 10.86
N ALA A 197 -5.97 -4.55 10.79
CA ALA A 197 -5.38 -5.51 11.72
C ALA A 197 -3.85 -5.55 11.61
N SER A 198 -3.30 -5.48 10.40
CA SER A 198 -1.84 -5.41 10.22
C SER A 198 -1.25 -4.13 10.81
N THR A 199 -1.89 -2.97 10.55
CA THR A 199 -1.41 -1.70 11.11
C THR A 199 -1.51 -1.69 12.64
N PHE A 200 -2.62 -2.18 13.19
CA PHE A 200 -2.79 -2.35 14.63
C PHE A 200 -1.70 -3.25 15.21
N ALA A 201 -1.43 -4.40 14.61
CA ALA A 201 -0.41 -5.33 15.06
C ALA A 201 0.99 -4.71 15.05
N VAL A 202 1.33 -3.91 14.03
CA VAL A 202 2.63 -3.19 13.95
C VAL A 202 2.75 -2.15 15.05
N VAL A 203 1.73 -1.29 15.19
CA VAL A 203 1.74 -0.22 16.19
C VAL A 203 1.82 -0.83 17.58
N TRP A 204 0.97 -1.83 17.87
CA TRP A 204 1.00 -2.55 19.12
C TRP A 204 2.36 -3.21 19.40
N ALA A 205 2.91 -3.95 18.43
CA ALA A 205 4.20 -4.62 18.58
C ALA A 205 5.38 -3.64 18.73
N THR A 206 5.28 -2.44 18.20
CA THR A 206 6.32 -1.42 18.31
C THR A 206 6.23 -0.69 19.64
N LEU A 207 5.01 -0.26 20.04
CA LEU A 207 4.80 0.53 21.26
C LEU A 207 4.81 -0.32 22.54
N SER A 208 4.54 -1.62 22.48
CA SER A 208 4.53 -2.50 23.66
C SER A 208 5.92 -2.98 24.09
N ARG A 209 6.97 -2.58 23.37
CA ARG A 209 8.36 -2.87 23.74
C ARG A 209 8.84 -1.85 24.77
N PRO A 210 9.64 -2.25 25.77
CA PRO A 210 10.27 -1.28 26.67
C PRO A 210 11.10 -0.29 25.87
N ALA A 211 11.06 0.99 26.28
CA ALA A 211 11.86 2.04 25.68
C ALA A 211 13.34 1.64 25.72
N VAL A 212 14.07 1.93 24.64
CA VAL A 212 15.51 1.69 24.56
C VAL A 212 16.18 2.55 25.64
N GLU A 213 17.01 1.93 26.48
CA GLU A 213 17.65 2.59 27.64
C GLU A 213 18.49 3.82 27.26
N ASN A 214 18.91 3.94 25.99
CA ASN A 214 19.61 5.10 25.44
C ASN A 214 18.74 5.81 24.39
N SER A 215 17.77 6.61 24.85
CA SER A 215 16.96 7.44 23.96
C SER A 215 17.69 8.76 23.68
N VAL A 216 17.82 9.11 22.40
CA VAL A 216 18.34 10.42 21.95
C VAL A 216 17.50 11.60 22.51
N ALA A 217 16.27 11.32 22.97
CA ALA A 217 15.42 12.32 23.61
C ALA A 217 16.06 12.96 24.86
N GLU A 218 16.79 12.19 25.68
CA GLU A 218 17.47 12.73 26.87
C GLU A 218 18.61 13.67 26.48
N GLU A 219 19.34 13.32 25.43
CA GLU A 219 20.41 14.15 24.88
C GLU A 219 19.85 15.45 24.28
N HIS A 220 18.76 15.39 23.52
CA HIS A 220 18.09 16.59 23.00
C HIS A 220 17.56 17.50 24.10
N LEU A 221 17.00 16.95 25.18
CA LEU A 221 16.58 17.74 26.35
C LEU A 221 17.77 18.43 27.01
N ARG A 222 18.90 17.73 27.16
CA ARG A 222 20.13 18.28 27.74
C ARG A 222 20.74 19.39 26.87
N LEU A 223 20.70 19.24 25.54
CA LEU A 223 21.30 20.18 24.58
C LEU A 223 20.36 21.32 24.18
N THR A 224 19.06 21.28 24.55
CA THR A 224 18.09 22.34 24.23
C THR A 224 18.57 23.74 24.66
N PRO A 225 19.15 23.93 25.87
CA PRO A 225 19.71 25.22 26.27
C PRO A 225 20.90 25.65 25.41
N ASP A 226 21.73 24.71 24.95
CA ASP A 226 22.90 24.97 24.10
C ASP A 226 22.48 25.42 22.69
N ALA A 227 21.33 24.94 22.21
CA ALA A 227 20.67 25.41 20.99
C ALA A 227 19.99 26.78 21.14
N HIS A 228 20.07 27.43 22.31
CA HIS A 228 19.46 28.72 22.63
C HIS A 228 17.93 28.76 22.41
N ALA A 229 17.28 27.59 22.39
CA ALA A 229 15.85 27.45 22.18
C ALA A 229 15.11 27.38 23.51
N LYS A 230 13.94 28.02 23.59
CA LYS A 230 13.07 27.99 24.79
C LYS A 230 12.21 26.72 24.88
N ASP A 231 12.07 26.02 23.77
CA ASP A 231 11.25 24.83 23.63
C ASP A 231 12.05 23.77 22.86
N THR A 232 12.00 22.54 23.34
CA THR A 232 12.76 21.42 22.78
C THR A 232 12.26 21.03 21.39
N VAL A 233 10.97 21.19 21.10
CA VAL A 233 10.43 20.91 19.75
C VAL A 233 11.03 21.89 18.76
N THR A 234 11.05 23.18 19.11
CA THR A 234 11.67 24.24 18.32
C THR A 234 13.18 24.01 18.14
N ALA A 235 13.89 23.57 19.19
CA ALA A 235 15.31 23.22 19.09
C ALA A 235 15.57 22.10 18.08
N ILE A 236 14.72 21.07 18.08
CA ILE A 236 14.83 19.95 17.14
C ILE A 236 14.57 20.41 15.72
N LEU A 237 13.51 21.17 15.47
CA LEU A 237 13.14 21.60 14.12
C LEU A 237 14.13 22.60 13.52
N ALA A 238 14.65 23.54 14.32
CA ALA A 238 15.50 24.61 13.82
C ALA A 238 16.99 24.24 13.77
N ASP A 239 17.48 23.48 14.75
CA ASP A 239 18.92 23.22 14.92
C ASP A 239 19.26 21.75 14.68
N PHE A 240 18.81 20.84 15.55
CA PHE A 240 19.24 19.42 15.49
C PHE A 240 18.81 18.69 14.21
N ARG A 241 17.66 19.06 13.64
CA ARG A 241 17.11 18.51 12.40
C ARG A 241 16.71 19.60 11.40
N GLY A 242 17.39 20.75 11.44
CA GLY A 242 17.12 21.89 10.55
C GLY A 242 17.14 21.56 9.05
N LEU A 243 17.94 20.57 8.65
CA LEU A 243 17.99 20.09 7.26
C LEU A 243 16.66 19.47 6.80
N ASP A 244 15.96 18.75 7.68
CA ASP A 244 14.67 18.14 7.33
C ASP A 244 13.62 19.24 7.10
N THR A 245 13.59 20.26 7.95
CA THR A 245 12.69 21.43 7.81
C THR A 245 13.01 22.25 6.56
N MET A 246 14.29 22.45 6.22
CA MET A 246 14.67 23.08 4.95
C MET A 246 14.19 22.28 3.73
N GLY A 247 14.21 20.95 3.82
CA GLY A 247 13.69 20.07 2.76
C GLY A 247 12.17 20.15 2.60
N GLU A 248 11.43 20.17 3.71
CA GLU A 248 9.97 20.26 3.73
C GLU A 248 9.44 21.55 3.11
N ILE A 249 10.10 22.69 3.33
CA ILE A 249 9.69 23.99 2.74
C ILE A 249 10.07 24.14 1.26
N SER A 250 10.99 23.32 0.76
CA SER A 250 11.54 23.45 -0.59
C SER A 250 10.86 22.53 -1.62
N SER A 251 10.11 21.52 -1.17
CA SER A 251 9.40 20.55 -2.03
C SER A 251 7.97 20.99 -2.33
#